data_AF-A0A7W1YKD1-F1
#
_entry.id   AF-A0A7W1YKD1-F1
#
_cell.length_a   1.000
_cell.length_b   1.000
_cell.length_c   1.000
_cell.angle_alpha   90.00
_cell.angle_beta   90.00
_cell.angle_gamma   90.00
#
_symmetry.space_group_name_H-M   'P 1'
#
loop_
_entity.id
_entity.type
_entity.pdbx_description
1 polymer ?
#
loop_
_entity_poly.entity_id
_entity_poly.type
_entity_poly.pdbx_seq_one_letter_code
_entity_poly.pdbx_strand_id
1 'polypeptide(L)' 'MPIAIDIHSDVICPWCWIGKRRLEEALAGLAPGTAVVRWHAYQLNPGMPVGGM' A
#
# COMPACT_ATOMS: atom_id res chain seq x y z
N MET A 1 -12.79 -16.87 8.27
CA MET A 1 -11.46 -16.28 8.51
C MET A 1 -11.21 -15.25 7.41
N PRO A 2 -10.85 -14.00 7.75
CA PRO A 2 -10.51 -12.98 6.75
C PRO A 2 -9.21 -13.36 6.03
N ILE A 3 -9.10 -12.98 4.75
CA ILE A 3 -7.86 -13.05 4.01
C ILE A 3 -6.93 -11.92 4.49
N ALA A 4 -5.69 -12.26 4.82
CA ALA A 4 -4.69 -11.25 5.15
C ALA A 4 -4.03 -10.71 3.88
N ILE A 5 -3.97 -9.39 3.75
CA ILE A 5 -3.33 -8.68 2.64
C ILE A 5 -2.23 -7.78 3.21
N ASP A 6 -0.98 -8.12 2.95
CA ASP A 6 0.19 -7.35 3.37
C ASP A 6 0.68 -6.47 2.21
N ILE A 7 0.80 -5.17 2.45
CA ILE A 7 1.16 -4.18 1.42
C ILE A 7 2.44 -3.47 1.83
N HIS A 8 3.45 -3.56 0.97
CA HIS A 8 4.66 -2.75 1.06
C HIS A 8 4.49 -1.48 0.23
N SER A 9 4.66 -0.32 0.86
CA SER A 9 4.44 0.98 0.20
C SER A 9 5.53 1.97 0.56
N ASP A 10 5.98 2.72 -0.44
CA ASP A 10 6.80 3.91 -0.28
C ASP A 10 5.96 5.16 -0.61
N VAL A 11 6.16 6.23 0.15
CA VAL A 11 5.46 7.52 0.00
C VAL A 11 5.86 8.26 -1.28
N ILE A 12 7.08 8.04 -1.80
CA ILE A 12 7.54 8.70 -3.04
C ILE A 12 7.01 8.00 -4.30
N CYS A 13 6.44 6.79 -4.17
CA CYS A 13 6.05 5.97 -5.30
C CYS A 13 4.66 6.39 -5.85
N PRO A 14 4.57 6.95 -7.07
CA PRO A 14 3.28 7.32 -7.66
C PRO A 14 2.39 6.08 -7.88
N TRP A 15 3.00 4.93 -8.17
CA TRP A 15 2.26 3.68 -8.38
C TRP A 15 1.69 3.09 -7.09
N CYS A 16 2.37 3.26 -5.94
CA CYS A 16 1.80 2.85 -4.66
C CYS A 16 0.53 3.65 -4.34
N TRP A 17 0.49 4.93 -4.69
CA TRP A 17 -0.71 5.76 -4.55
C TRP A 17 -1.86 5.28 -5.45
N ILE A 18 -1.58 5.01 -6.73
CA ILE A 18 -2.57 4.46 -7.67
C ILE A 18 -3.08 3.09 -7.18
N GLY A 19 -2.16 2.23 -6.74
CA GLY A 19 -2.47 0.89 -6.23
C GLY A 19 -3.36 0.94 -4.99
N LYS A 20 -3.10 1.86 -4.05
CA LYS A 20 -3.94 2.07 -2.87
C LYS A 20 -5.39 2.40 -3.25
N ARG A 21 -5.61 3.32 -4.21
CA ARG A 21 -6.96 3.68 -4.66
C ARG A 21 -7.70 2.51 -5.29
N ARG A 22 -7.03 1.77 -6.17
CA ARG A 22 -7.61 0.57 -6.79
C ARG A 22 -7.94 -0.52 -5.77
N LEU A 23 -7.09 -0.69 -4.76
CA LEU A 23 -7.35 -1.64 -3.67
C LEU A 23 -8.55 -1.19 -2.84
N GLU A 24 -8.65 0.09 -2.49
CA GLU A 24 -9.79 0.64 -1.74
C GLU A 24 -11.10 0.42 -2.49
N GLU A 25 -11.12 0.67 -3.80
CA GLU A 25 -12.26 0.40 -4.67
C GLU A 25 -12.64 -1.09 -4.69
N ALA A 26 -11.64 -1.98 -4.83
CA ALA A 26 -11.89 -3.42 -4.81
C ALA A 26 -12.43 -3.90 -3.45
N LEU A 27 -11.88 -3.40 -2.34
CA LEU A 27 -12.32 -3.75 -0.99
C LEU A 27 -13.74 -3.27 -0.69
N ALA A 28 -14.15 -2.12 -1.24
CA ALA A 28 -15.52 -1.62 -1.11
C ALA A 28 -16.56 -2.54 -1.77
N GLY A 29 -16.15 -3.36 -2.75
CA GLY A 29 -17.00 -4.36 -3.39
C GLY A 29 -17.11 -5.69 -2.63
N LEU A 30 -16.36 -5.89 -1.54
CA LEU A 30 -16.38 -7.12 -0.76
C LEU A 30 -17.32 -7.03 0.44
N ALA A 31 -17.81 -8.18 0.90
CA ALA A 31 -18.54 -8.24 2.18
C ALA A 31 -17.62 -7.81 3.35
N PRO A 32 -18.12 -7.08 4.36
CA PRO A 32 -17.34 -6.69 5.52
C PRO A 32 -16.69 -7.89 6.21
N GLY A 33 -15.41 -7.77 6.57
CA GLY A 33 -14.65 -8.85 7.20
C GLY A 33 -14.12 -9.93 6.24
N THR A 34 -14.26 -9.76 4.92
CA THR A 34 -13.65 -10.66 3.93
C THR A 34 -12.13 -10.58 3.93
N ALA A 35 -11.56 -9.40 4.14
CA ALA A 35 -10.13 -9.15 4.12
C ALA A 35 -9.68 -8.22 5.26
N VAL A 36 -8.43 -8.40 5.70
CA VAL A 36 -7.72 -7.53 6.64
C VAL A 36 -6.42 -7.06 6.00
N VAL A 37 -6.26 -5.75 5.90
CA VAL A 37 -5.09 -5.12 5.26
C VAL A 37 -4.07 -4.71 6.32
N ARG A 38 -2.79 -5.02 6.08
CA ARG A 38 -1.65 -4.58 6.87
C ARG A 38 -0.68 -3.80 6.00
N TRP A 39 -0.23 -2.65 6.49
CA TRP A 39 0.70 -1.79 5.79
C TRP A 39 2.11 -1.93 6.36
N HIS A 40 3.07 -2.07 5.45
CA HIS A 40 4.49 -2.18 5.75
C HIS A 40 5.23 -1.05 5.03
N ALA A 41 6.11 -0.37 5.74
CA ALA A 41 6.97 0.64 5.14
C ALA A 41 7.93 0.01 4.13
N TYR A 42 8.18 0.72 3.03
CA TYR A 42 9.19 0.38 2.04
C TYR A 42 9.96 1.63 1.63
N GLN A 43 11.24 1.47 1.31
CA GLN A 43 12.09 2.53 0.78
C GLN A 43 12.64 2.11 -0.59
N LEU A 44 12.18 2.77 -1.65
CA LEU A 44 12.64 2.58 -3.02
C LEU A 44 14.07 3.09 -3.22
N ASN A 45 14.42 4.20 -2.55
CA ASN A 45 15.76 4.75 -2.57
C ASN A 45 16.28 5.01 -1.15
N PRO A 46 16.79 3.96 -0.45
CA PRO A 46 17.31 4.09 0.91
C PRO A 46 18.55 5.00 1.02
N GLY A 47 19.26 5.23 -0.09
CA GLY A 47 20.46 6.07 -0.14
C GLY A 47 20.20 7.53 -0.53
N MET A 48 18.94 7.95 -0.66
CA MET A 48 18.61 9.33 -1.04
C MET A 48 19.14 10.32 0.01
N PRO A 49 19.94 11.34 -0.38
CA PRO A 49 20.36 12.40 0.53
C PRO A 49 19.15 13.18 1.08
N VAL A 50 19.31 13.82 2.23
CA VAL A 50 18.24 14.65 2.84
C VAL A 50 17.76 15.78 1.91
N GLY A 51 18.64 16.25 1.01
CA GLY A 51 18.31 17.27 0.00
C GLY A 51 17.54 16.76 -1.22
N GLY A 52 17.28 15.45 -1.33
CA GLY A 52 16.66 14.84 -2.51
C GLY A 52 17.67 14.51 -3.62
N MET A 53 17.16 14.38 -4.84
CA MET A 53 17.94 14.29 -6.09
C MET A 53 18.14 15.66 -6.71
#